data_AF-A0A7S3QDB3-F1
#
_entry.id   AF-A0A7S3QDB3-F1
#
_cell.length_a   1.000
_cell.length_b   1.000
_cell.length_c   1.000
_cell.angle_alpha   90.00
_cell.angle_beta   90.00
_cell.angle_gamma   90.00
#
_symmetry.space_group_name_H-M   'P 1'
#
loop_
_entity.id
_entity.type
_entity.pdbx_description
1 polymer ?
#
loop_
_entity_poly.entity_id
_entity_poly.type
_entity_poly.pdbx_seq_one_letter_code
_entity_poly.pdbx_strand_id
1 'polypeptide(L)'
;MSSVRLEDGQLEFPWAGTLATICTAITALVQFGSMVVAAFYLEKTVSNRQHELEDIPIDEEVKEADEKDEEIREKYDEVTTWKSLPLIAKVVLALSLVCMIASCYMVQFFSSLCFVEYQLTYTIADHLDGDWKNIVMPLGAVANLLFLASLILLLGFRSWGM
;
A
#
# COMPACT_ATOMS: atom_id res chain seq x y z
N MET A 1 -27.61 10.51 -23.42
CA MET A 1 -26.58 10.83 -22.41
C MET A 1 -25.64 11.82 -23.05
N SER A 2 -25.64 13.07 -22.61
CA SER A 2 -24.97 14.17 -23.31
C SER A 2 -23.46 14.11 -23.12
N SER A 3 -22.72 13.84 -24.19
CA SER A 3 -21.29 14.14 -24.29
C SER A 3 -21.15 15.63 -24.57
N VAL A 4 -20.30 16.32 -23.82
CA VAL A 4 -19.93 17.71 -24.12
C VAL A 4 -18.71 17.65 -25.04
N ARG A 5 -18.79 18.32 -26.19
CA ARG A 5 -17.67 18.40 -27.13
C ARG A 5 -16.84 19.63 -26.75
N LEU A 6 -15.59 19.43 -26.36
CA LEU A 6 -14.66 20.53 -26.11
C LEU A 6 -14.17 21.12 -27.44
N GLU A 7 -13.66 22.35 -27.42
CA GLU A 7 -13.13 23.06 -28.59
C GLU A 7 -11.95 22.32 -29.27
N ASP A 8 -11.23 21.46 -28.53
CA ASP A 8 -10.16 20.57 -29.02
C ASP A 8 -10.65 19.30 -29.73
N GLY A 9 -11.96 19.14 -29.92
CA GLY A 9 -12.54 17.96 -30.60
C GLY A 9 -12.63 16.70 -29.73
N GLN A 10 -12.12 16.73 -28.50
CA GLN A 10 -12.29 15.66 -27.51
C GLN A 10 -13.72 15.65 -26.91
N LEU A 11 -14.22 14.44 -26.65
CA LEU A 11 -15.53 14.20 -26.04
C LEU A 11 -15.36 14.02 -24.53
N GLU A 12 -15.88 14.94 -23.73
CA GLU A 12 -15.95 14.79 -22.28
C GLU A 12 -17.29 14.19 -21.84
N PHE A 13 -17.19 13.20 -20.96
CA PHE A 13 -18.33 12.51 -20.36
C PHE A 13 -18.38 12.81 -18.86
N PRO A 14 -19.08 13.87 -18.42
CA PRO A 14 -19.09 14.28 -17.01
C PRO A 14 -19.71 13.23 -16.06
N TRP A 15 -20.55 12.33 -16.59
CA TRP A 15 -21.09 11.19 -15.83
C TRP A 15 -20.08 10.06 -15.59
N ALA A 16 -18.98 10.00 -16.35
CA ALA A 16 -17.99 8.95 -16.22
C ALA A 16 -17.22 9.07 -14.88
N GLY A 17 -16.92 10.29 -14.44
CA GLY A 17 -16.24 10.54 -13.17
C GLY A 17 -17.07 10.17 -11.93
N THR A 18 -18.38 10.47 -11.95
CA THR A 18 -19.28 10.06 -10.87
C THR A 18 -19.48 8.54 -10.85
N LEU A 19 -19.61 7.91 -12.02
CA LEU A 19 -19.69 6.46 -12.12
C LEU A 19 -18.41 5.78 -11.61
N ALA A 20 -17.22 6.30 -11.96
CA ALA A 20 -15.95 5.78 -11.48
C ALA A 20 -15.85 5.85 -9.94
N THR A 21 -16.32 6.94 -9.33
CA THR A 21 -16.36 7.10 -7.87
C THR A 21 -17.30 6.07 -7.22
N ILE A 22 -18.49 5.87 -7.79
CA ILE A 22 -19.46 4.88 -7.30
C ILE A 22 -18.91 3.47 -7.43
N CYS A 23 -18.33 3.12 -8.58
CA CYS A 23 -17.71 1.82 -8.79
C CYS A 23 -16.57 1.58 -7.80
N THR A 24 -15.74 2.59 -7.52
CA THR A 24 -14.66 2.48 -6.53
C THR A 24 -15.21 2.23 -5.12
N ALA A 25 -16.27 2.92 -4.73
CA ALA A 25 -16.93 2.72 -3.44
C ALA A 25 -17.53 1.31 -3.31
N ILE A 26 -18.17 0.80 -4.39
CA ILE A 26 -18.69 -0.57 -4.43
C ILE A 26 -17.55 -1.58 -4.33
N THR A 27 -16.46 -1.40 -5.07
CA THR A 27 -15.27 -2.27 -4.98
C THR A 27 -14.73 -2.31 -3.56
N ALA A 28 -14.62 -1.16 -2.89
CA ALA A 28 -14.17 -1.11 -1.49
C ALA A 28 -15.07 -1.93 -0.56
N LEU A 29 -16.39 -1.83 -0.70
CA LEU A 29 -17.35 -2.60 0.09
C LEU A 29 -17.25 -4.10 -0.19
N VAL A 30 -17.16 -4.49 -1.46
CA VAL A 30 -17.03 -5.90 -1.87
C VAL A 30 -15.72 -6.48 -1.35
N GLN A 31 -14.61 -5.75 -1.48
CA GLN A 31 -13.30 -6.19 -1.04
C GLN A 31 -13.27 -6.37 0.48
N PHE A 32 -13.82 -5.43 1.24
CA PHE A 32 -13.97 -5.58 2.69
C PHE A 32 -14.87 -6.77 3.06
N GLY A 33 -16.04 -6.88 2.44
CA GLY A 33 -16.98 -7.97 2.69
C GLY A 33 -16.41 -9.36 2.37
N SER A 34 -15.66 -9.47 1.27
CA SER A 34 -15.01 -10.74 0.87
C SER A 34 -14.00 -11.23 1.90
N MET A 35 -13.23 -10.33 2.52
CA MET A 35 -12.26 -10.69 3.55
C MET A 35 -12.94 -11.20 4.82
N VAL A 36 -14.05 -10.56 5.24
CA VAL A 36 -14.83 -11.00 6.41
C VAL A 36 -15.46 -12.38 6.17
N VAL A 37 -16.06 -12.59 5.00
CA VAL A 37 -16.67 -13.88 4.65
C VAL A 37 -15.61 -14.98 4.55
N ALA A 38 -14.47 -14.69 3.91
CA ALA A 38 -13.35 -15.63 3.81
C ALA A 38 -12.84 -16.03 5.21
N ALA A 39 -12.64 -15.05 6.10
CA ALA A 39 -12.21 -15.31 7.48
C ALA A 39 -13.21 -16.20 8.23
N PHE A 40 -14.51 -15.93 8.10
CA PHE A 40 -15.56 -16.75 8.74
C PHE A 40 -15.54 -18.20 8.25
N TYR A 41 -15.43 -18.43 6.94
CA TYR A 41 -15.37 -19.79 6.40
C TYR A 41 -14.07 -20.50 6.73
N LEU A 42 -12.94 -19.78 6.80
CA LEU A 42 -11.67 -20.33 7.27
C LEU A 42 -11.78 -20.80 8.72
N GLU A 43 -12.23 -19.93 9.62
CA GLU A 43 -12.40 -20.27 11.05
C GLU A 43 -13.36 -21.44 11.24
N LYS A 44 -14.49 -21.43 10.54
CA LYS A 44 -15.46 -22.53 10.56
C LYS A 44 -14.85 -23.85 10.06
N THR A 45 -13.99 -23.80 9.04
CA THR A 45 -13.37 -25.02 8.49
C THR A 45 -12.30 -25.55 9.43
N VAL A 46 -11.46 -24.67 9.98
CA VAL A 46 -10.44 -25.01 10.99
C VAL A 46 -11.09 -25.66 12.22
N SER A 47 -12.16 -25.06 12.75
CA SER A 47 -12.85 -25.61 13.93
C SER A 47 -13.52 -26.95 13.67
N ASN A 48 -14.17 -27.14 12.50
CA ASN A 48 -14.83 -28.41 12.19
C ASN A 48 -13.86 -29.55 11.89
N ARG A 49 -12.64 -29.24 11.41
CA ARG A 49 -11.63 -30.21 11.00
C ARG A 49 -10.40 -30.21 11.90
N GLN A 50 -10.52 -29.69 13.12
CA GLN A 50 -9.40 -29.61 14.05
C GLN A 50 -8.73 -30.97 14.28
N HIS A 51 -9.53 -32.04 14.40
CA HIS A 51 -9.00 -33.40 14.54
C HIS A 51 -8.16 -33.85 13.33
N GLU A 52 -8.58 -33.52 12.10
CA GLU A 52 -7.82 -33.84 10.88
C GLU A 52 -6.51 -33.04 10.82
N LEU A 53 -6.49 -31.82 11.38
CA LEU A 53 -5.32 -30.95 11.41
C LEU A 53 -4.29 -31.40 12.46
N GLU A 54 -4.76 -31.88 13.62
CA GLU A 54 -3.91 -32.41 14.70
C GLU A 54 -3.25 -33.75 14.31
N ASP A 55 -3.90 -34.53 13.43
CA ASP A 55 -3.38 -35.81 12.93
C ASP A 55 -2.34 -35.65 11.81
N ILE A 56 -2.14 -34.45 11.25
CA ILE A 56 -1.10 -34.20 10.24
C ILE A 56 0.27 -34.24 10.94
N PRO A 57 1.19 -35.13 10.54
CA PRO A 57 2.52 -35.17 11.11
C PRO A 57 3.23 -33.84 10.83
N ILE A 58 3.81 -33.25 11.87
CA ILE A 58 4.55 -31.99 11.77
C ILE A 58 5.77 -32.21 10.88
N ASP A 59 5.93 -31.35 9.87
CA ASP A 59 7.12 -31.30 9.05
C ASP A 59 8.28 -30.71 9.87
N GLU A 60 9.33 -31.52 10.05
CA GLU A 60 10.46 -31.17 10.90
C GLU A 60 11.26 -29.99 10.33
N GLU A 61 11.28 -29.81 9.00
CA GLU A 61 11.93 -28.66 8.35
C GLU A 61 11.17 -27.35 8.65
N VAL A 62 9.83 -27.41 8.63
CA VAL A 62 8.98 -26.25 8.95
C VAL A 62 9.10 -25.89 10.42
N LYS A 63 9.09 -26.90 11.30
CA LYS A 63 9.23 -26.70 12.75
C LYS A 63 10.57 -26.05 13.10
N GLU A 64 11.66 -26.51 12.50
CA GLU A 64 12.98 -25.88 12.71
C GLU A 64 13.04 -24.44 12.18
N ALA A 65 12.34 -24.12 11.09
CA ALA A 65 12.24 -22.76 10.58
C ALA A 65 11.44 -21.86 11.53
N ASP A 66 10.30 -22.35 12.04
CA ASP A 66 9.47 -21.64 13.00
C ASP A 66 10.20 -21.37 14.32
N GLU A 67 10.95 -22.36 14.84
CA GLU A 67 11.76 -22.20 16.06
C GLU A 67 12.85 -21.12 15.87
N LYS A 68 13.55 -21.11 14.72
CA LYS A 68 14.57 -20.09 14.42
C LYS A 68 13.94 -18.70 14.29
N ASP A 69 12.79 -18.59 13.64
CA ASP A 69 12.08 -17.32 13.49
C ASP A 69 11.52 -16.82 14.83
N GLU A 70 11.06 -17.72 15.69
CA GLU A 70 10.59 -17.39 17.04
C GLU A 70 11.73 -16.85 17.91
N GLU A 71 12.90 -17.48 17.91
CA GLU A 71 14.08 -16.97 18.63
C GLU A 71 14.51 -15.57 18.18
N ILE A 72 14.46 -15.30 16.87
CA ILE A 72 14.77 -13.98 16.31
C ILE A 72 13.69 -12.98 16.73
N ARG A 73 12.42 -13.38 16.68
CA ARG A 73 11.27 -12.53 17.05
C ARG A 73 11.31 -12.12 18.51
N GLU A 74 11.59 -13.06 19.42
CA GLU A 74 11.68 -12.77 20.86
C GLU A 74 12.78 -11.75 21.17
N LYS A 75 13.97 -11.95 20.59
CA LYS A 75 15.07 -10.99 20.74
C LYS A 75 14.71 -9.64 20.13
N TYR A 76 14.12 -9.63 18.93
CA TYR A 76 13.67 -8.41 18.26
C TYR A 76 12.65 -7.64 19.12
N ASP A 77 11.67 -8.32 19.71
CA ASP A 77 10.66 -7.70 20.57
C ASP A 77 11.27 -7.10 21.85
N GLU A 78 12.28 -7.75 22.43
CA GLU A 78 13.00 -7.23 23.59
C GLU A 78 13.74 -5.91 23.27
N VAL A 79 14.48 -5.87 22.15
CA VAL A 79 15.20 -4.64 21.74
C VAL A 79 14.28 -3.57 21.15
N THR A 80 13.15 -3.95 20.54
CA THR A 80 12.22 -2.98 19.91
C THR A 80 11.12 -2.48 20.85
N THR A 81 11.07 -2.96 22.09
CA THR A 81 10.19 -2.41 23.11
C THR A 81 10.44 -0.90 23.30
N TRP A 82 9.38 -0.09 23.26
CA TRP A 82 9.46 1.38 23.29
C TRP A 82 10.26 1.96 24.47
N LYS A 83 10.32 1.26 25.61
CA LYS A 83 11.13 1.67 26.78
C LYS A 83 12.63 1.43 26.60
N SER A 84 13.01 0.37 25.87
CA SER A 84 14.39 -0.02 25.58
C SER A 84 14.96 0.73 24.37
N LEU A 85 14.09 1.22 23.48
CA LEU A 85 14.49 1.84 22.22
C LEU A 85 15.33 3.12 22.44
N PRO A 86 16.51 3.24 21.79
CA PRO A 86 17.30 4.46 21.85
C PRO A 86 16.54 5.64 21.24
N LEU A 87 16.81 6.85 21.74
CA LEU A 87 16.12 8.06 21.30
C LEU A 87 16.25 8.30 19.79
N ILE A 88 17.40 7.95 19.21
CA ILE A 88 17.66 8.06 17.77
C ILE A 88 16.68 7.19 16.98
N ALA A 89 16.49 5.94 17.39
CA ALA A 89 15.56 5.02 16.73
C ALA A 89 14.10 5.50 16.82
N LYS A 90 13.69 6.07 17.97
CA LYS A 90 12.34 6.67 18.12
C LYS A 90 12.15 7.86 17.16
N VAL A 91 13.17 8.70 17.03
CA VAL A 91 13.12 9.86 16.11
C VAL A 91 13.08 9.39 14.65
N VAL A 92 13.87 8.38 14.28
CA VAL A 92 13.86 7.80 12.93
C VAL A 92 12.49 7.20 12.60
N LEU A 93 11.89 6.44 13.53
CA LEU A 93 10.54 5.90 13.37
C LEU A 93 9.49 7.00 13.22
N ALA A 94 9.49 7.99 14.11
CA ALA A 94 8.55 9.12 14.05
C ALA A 94 8.71 9.91 12.75
N LEU A 95 9.95 10.14 12.30
CA LEU A 95 10.24 10.82 11.04
C LEU A 95 9.75 10.00 9.84
N SER A 96 10.01 8.70 9.80
CA SER A 96 9.52 7.82 8.73
C SER A 96 7.99 7.82 8.65
N LEU A 97 7.31 7.81 9.81
CA LEU A 97 5.85 7.87 9.90
C LEU A 97 5.33 9.19 9.35
N VAL A 98 5.91 10.32 9.75
CA VAL A 98 5.52 11.65 9.26
C VAL A 98 5.77 11.77 7.75
N CYS A 99 6.91 11.30 7.25
CA CYS A 99 7.21 11.29 5.81
C CYS A 99 6.23 10.43 5.02
N MET A 100 5.88 9.24 5.53
CA MET A 100 4.90 8.35 4.90
C MET A 100 3.51 9.01 4.87
N ILE A 101 3.03 9.51 6.01
CA ILE A 101 1.74 10.22 6.11
C ILE A 101 1.70 11.42 5.17
N ALA A 102 2.77 12.22 5.13
CA ALA A 102 2.86 13.39 4.25
C ALA A 102 2.81 12.99 2.77
N SER A 103 3.52 11.91 2.36
CA SER A 103 3.46 11.41 0.98
C SER A 103 2.06 10.93 0.59
N CYS A 104 1.38 10.18 1.47
CA CYS A 104 0.02 9.70 1.23
C CYS A 104 -0.97 10.85 1.08
N TYR A 105 -0.94 11.84 1.97
CA TYR A 105 -1.83 12.98 1.88
C TYR A 105 -1.52 13.91 0.71
N MET A 106 -0.24 14.06 0.33
CA MET A 106 0.12 14.79 -0.89
C MET A 106 -0.53 14.15 -2.12
N VAL A 107 -0.40 12.84 -2.29
CA VAL A 107 -0.99 12.13 -3.44
C VAL A 107 -2.51 12.15 -3.38
N GLN A 108 -3.12 11.97 -2.20
CA GLN A 108 -4.58 11.87 -2.07
C GLN A 108 -5.30 13.21 -2.30
N PHE A 109 -4.76 14.32 -1.80
CA PHE A 109 -5.41 15.64 -1.91
C PHE A 109 -4.92 16.46 -3.10
N PHE A 110 -3.66 16.28 -3.51
CA PHE A 110 -3.03 17.04 -4.58
C PHE A 110 -2.70 16.17 -5.79
N SER A 111 -3.48 15.12 -6.03
CA SER A 111 -3.29 14.19 -7.16
C SER A 111 -3.11 14.92 -8.49
N SER A 112 -3.94 15.95 -8.77
CA SER A 112 -3.88 16.76 -9.99
C SER A 112 -2.64 17.65 -10.13
N LEU A 113 -1.94 17.95 -9.03
CA LEU A 113 -0.68 18.69 -9.02
C LEU A 113 0.54 17.76 -8.96
N CYS A 114 0.32 16.50 -8.60
CA CYS A 114 1.37 15.48 -8.50
C CYS A 114 1.54 14.71 -9.81
N PHE A 115 0.45 14.48 -10.53
CA PHE A 115 0.42 13.73 -11.78
C PHE A 115 -0.33 14.50 -12.86
N VAL A 116 0.18 14.44 -14.08
CA VAL A 116 -0.54 14.92 -15.26
C VAL A 116 -1.78 14.04 -15.45
N GLU A 117 -2.92 14.66 -15.74
CA GLU A 117 -4.15 13.93 -16.02
C GLU A 117 -3.98 13.10 -17.29
N TYR A 118 -3.87 11.78 -17.14
CA TYR A 118 -3.61 10.85 -18.22
C TYR A 118 -4.73 9.83 -18.32
N GLN A 119 -5.45 9.83 -19.43
CA GLN A 119 -6.49 8.84 -19.71
C GLN A 119 -5.90 7.61 -20.40
N LEU A 120 -6.53 6.44 -20.19
CA LEU A 120 -6.11 5.17 -20.79
C LEU A 120 -6.09 5.19 -22.33
N THR A 121 -6.85 6.09 -22.94
CA THR A 121 -6.91 6.29 -24.40
C THR A 121 -5.82 7.20 -24.95
N TYR A 122 -4.98 7.81 -24.10
CA TYR A 122 -3.90 8.68 -24.55
C TYR A 122 -2.66 7.88 -24.94
N THR A 123 -1.95 8.40 -25.93
CA THR A 123 -0.64 7.88 -26.37
C THR A 123 0.46 8.75 -25.77
N ILE A 124 1.54 8.11 -25.28
CA ILE A 124 2.69 8.78 -24.66
C ILE A 124 3.32 9.81 -25.62
N ALA A 125 3.26 9.54 -26.93
CA ALA A 125 3.77 10.43 -27.97
C ALA A 125 3.00 11.76 -28.06
N ASP A 126 1.68 11.74 -27.84
CA ASP A 126 0.82 12.91 -28.06
C ASP A 126 0.63 13.77 -26.79
N HIS A 127 0.70 13.15 -25.60
CA HIS A 127 0.34 13.83 -24.34
C HIS A 127 1.52 13.95 -23.35
N LEU A 128 2.68 13.35 -23.64
CA LEU A 128 3.87 13.38 -22.77
C LEU A 128 5.16 13.77 -23.49
N ASP A 129 5.07 14.35 -24.69
CA ASP A 129 6.24 14.70 -25.54
C ASP A 129 7.21 13.51 -25.76
N GLY A 130 6.68 12.28 -25.72
CA GLY A 130 7.47 11.05 -25.91
C GLY A 130 8.30 10.61 -24.70
N ASP A 131 8.27 11.30 -23.56
CA ASP A 131 8.95 10.86 -22.33
C ASP A 131 7.95 10.49 -21.23
N TRP A 132 7.92 9.21 -20.87
CA TRP A 132 7.04 8.66 -19.83
C TRP A 132 7.26 9.29 -18.45
N LYS A 133 8.42 9.89 -18.21
CA LYS A 133 8.75 10.54 -16.92
C LYS A 133 7.98 11.85 -16.72
N ASN A 134 7.48 12.46 -17.79
CA ASN A 134 6.76 13.73 -17.72
C ASN A 134 5.36 13.59 -17.10
N ILE A 135 4.90 12.35 -16.84
CA ILE A 135 3.66 12.09 -16.11
C ILE A 135 3.76 12.58 -14.65
N VAL A 136 4.97 12.56 -14.09
CA VAL A 136 5.23 12.94 -12.71
C VAL A 136 5.62 14.41 -12.70
N MET A 137 4.72 15.26 -12.22
CA MET A 137 4.99 16.67 -11.99
C MET A 137 6.03 16.85 -10.86
N PRO A 138 6.70 18.01 -10.75
CA PRO A 138 7.71 18.24 -9.72
C PRO A 138 7.20 17.97 -8.30
N LEU A 139 5.92 18.21 -8.03
CA LEU A 139 5.31 17.91 -6.73
C LEU A 139 5.12 16.40 -6.50
N GLY A 140 4.79 15.64 -7.55
CA GLY A 140 4.71 14.18 -7.49
C GLY A 140 6.10 13.54 -7.32
N ALA A 141 7.13 14.13 -7.89
CA ALA A 141 8.51 13.70 -7.70
C ALA A 141 8.94 13.88 -6.23
N VAL A 142 8.55 14.98 -5.60
CA VAL A 142 8.76 15.21 -4.16
C VAL A 142 8.00 14.18 -3.32
N ALA A 143 6.73 13.90 -3.62
CA ALA A 143 5.95 12.88 -2.91
C ALA A 143 6.58 11.48 -3.01
N ASN A 144 7.04 11.10 -4.22
CA ASN A 144 7.75 9.84 -4.45
C ASN A 144 9.10 9.78 -3.71
N LEU A 145 9.84 10.89 -3.66
CA LEU A 145 11.08 10.97 -2.88
C LEU A 145 10.83 10.85 -1.38
N LEU A 146 9.80 11.50 -0.84
CA LEU A 146 9.41 11.35 0.57
C LEU A 146 9.03 9.91 0.90
N PHE A 147 8.30 9.25 -0.01
CA PHE A 147 7.96 7.84 0.12
C PHE A 147 9.22 6.96 0.16
N LEU A 148 10.13 7.11 -0.81
CA LEU A 148 11.39 6.38 -0.84
C LEU A 148 12.25 6.65 0.39
N ALA A 149 12.35 7.90 0.84
CA ALA A 149 13.05 8.26 2.06
C ALA A 149 12.45 7.59 3.29
N SER A 150 11.11 7.52 3.39
CA SER A 150 10.44 6.81 4.49
C SER A 150 10.77 5.32 4.50
N LEU A 151 10.84 4.67 3.33
CA LEU A 151 11.24 3.27 3.21
C LEU A 151 12.69 3.05 3.62
N ILE A 152 13.61 3.92 3.20
CA ILE A 152 15.03 3.82 3.57
C ILE A 152 15.20 3.98 5.09
N LEU A 153 14.51 4.94 5.71
CA LEU A 153 14.54 5.13 7.16
C LEU A 153 13.98 3.91 7.90
N LEU A 154 12.88 3.33 7.39
CA LEU A 154 12.27 2.14 7.97
C LEU A 154 13.14 0.89 7.81
N LEU A 155 13.77 0.70 6.64
CA LEU A 155 14.71 -0.39 6.40
C LEU A 155 15.97 -0.25 7.25
N GLY A 156 16.48 0.98 7.41
CA GLY A 156 17.58 1.28 8.32
C GLY A 156 17.24 0.89 9.76
N PHE A 157 16.05 1.26 10.24
CA PHE A 157 15.58 0.85 11.56
C PHE A 157 15.41 -0.68 11.67
N ARG A 158 14.82 -1.34 10.67
CA ARG A 158 14.66 -2.80 10.65
C ARG A 158 16.00 -3.53 10.67
N SER A 159 16.99 -3.04 9.91
CA SER A 159 18.35 -3.61 9.89
C SER A 159 19.13 -3.41 11.18
N TRP A 160 18.75 -2.42 12.00
CA TRP A 160 19.33 -2.21 13.33
C TRP A 160 18.68 -3.11 14.39
N GLY A 161 17.39 -3.44 14.20
CA GLY A 161 16.64 -4.29 15.13
C GLY A 161 16.87 -5.80 14.95
N MET A 162 17.18 -6.27 13.73
CA MET A 162 17.55 -7.66 13.42
C MET A 162 19.03 -7.93 13.75
#